data_AF-A0A1G6PAW9-F1
#
_entry.id   AF-A0A1G6PAW9-F1
#
_cell.length_a   1.000
_cell.length_b   1.000
_cell.length_c   1.000
_cell.angle_alpha   90.00
_cell.angle_beta   90.00
_cell.angle_gamma   90.00
#
_symmetry.space_group_name_H-M   'P 1'
#
loop_
_entity.id
_entity.type
_entity.pdbx_description
1 polymer ?
#
loop_
_entity_poly.entity_id
_entity_poly.type
_entity_poly.pdbx_seq_one_letter_code
_entity_poly.pdbx_strand_id
1 'polypeptide(L)'
;MPTVKLSRIETTLADLEYPITTDRAAAALEDTTLLLADGERNLGALIERSGSDRFESVEDLWTELNNVLPREAVGEPYQSEGDA
;
A
#
# COMPACT_ATOMS: atom_id res chain seq x y z
N MET A 1 -8.43 -3.00 15.24
CA MET A 1 -7.98 -2.78 13.85
C MET A 1 -6.83 -1.78 13.89
N PRO A 2 -5.58 -2.20 13.63
CA PRO A 2 -4.46 -1.28 13.50
C PRO A 2 -4.65 -0.31 12.33
N THR A 3 -4.25 0.94 12.51
CA THR A 3 -4.25 1.97 11.44
C THR A 3 -2.82 2.34 11.08
N VAL A 4 -2.54 2.45 9.78
CA VAL A 4 -1.22 2.81 9.25
C VAL A 4 -1.36 3.97 8.28
N LYS A 5 -0.43 4.93 8.37
CA LYS A 5 -0.35 6.03 7.39
C LYS A 5 0.43 5.57 6.17
N LEU A 6 0.08 6.07 4.99
CA LEU A 6 0.82 5.80 3.76
C LEU A 6 2.32 6.07 3.91
N SER A 7 2.73 7.11 4.63
CA SER A 7 4.15 7.42 4.90
C SER A 7 4.89 6.42 5.81
N ARG A 8 4.20 5.45 6.40
CA ARG A 8 4.78 4.41 7.28
C ARG A 8 4.49 2.99 6.77
N ILE A 9 3.81 2.85 5.64
CA ILE A 9 3.35 1.56 5.16
C ILE A 9 4.52 0.64 4.78
N GLU A 10 5.61 1.18 4.23
CA GLU A 10 6.79 0.39 3.87
C GLU A 10 7.34 -0.40 5.06
N THR A 11 7.28 0.16 6.28
CA THR A 11 7.67 -0.57 7.50
C THR A 11 6.72 -1.74 7.79
N THR A 12 5.41 -1.53 7.68
CA THR A 12 4.42 -2.60 7.85
C THR A 12 4.57 -3.68 6.78
N LEU A 13 4.89 -3.31 5.54
CA LEU A 13 5.15 -4.26 4.47
C LEU A 13 6.46 -5.03 4.70
N ALA A 14 7.48 -4.40 5.28
CA ALA A 14 8.76 -5.01 5.60
C ALA A 14 8.69 -6.08 6.70
N ASP A 15 7.65 -6.06 7.53
CA ASP A 15 7.41 -7.07 8.56
C ASP A 15 6.87 -8.40 7.99
N LEU A 16 6.52 -8.45 6.70
CA LEU A 16 6.06 -9.68 6.03
C LEU A 16 7.22 -10.60 5.64
N GLU A 17 6.97 -11.91 5.65
CA GLU A 17 7.94 -12.91 5.20
C GLU A 17 7.90 -13.07 3.68
N TYR A 18 8.84 -12.41 2.99
CA TYR A 18 9.01 -12.57 1.56
C TYR A 18 9.84 -13.81 1.22
N PRO A 19 9.57 -14.44 0.08
CA PRO A 19 8.51 -14.09 -0.87
C PRO A 19 7.11 -14.57 -0.44
N ILE A 20 6.08 -13.73 -0.61
CA ILE A 20 4.72 -13.92 -0.08
C ILE A 20 3.66 -13.92 -1.19
N THR A 21 2.66 -14.78 -1.10
CA THR A 21 1.53 -14.79 -2.04
C THR A 21 0.53 -13.70 -1.72
N THR A 22 -0.21 -13.24 -2.73
CA THR A 22 -1.22 -12.18 -2.57
C THR A 22 -2.27 -12.55 -1.53
N ASP A 23 -2.79 -13.78 -1.56
CA ASP A 23 -3.76 -14.25 -0.55
C ASP A 23 -3.20 -14.20 0.88
N ARG A 24 -1.92 -14.55 1.06
CA ARG A 24 -1.29 -14.53 2.39
C ARG A 24 -1.03 -13.11 2.86
N ALA A 25 -0.56 -12.24 1.98
CA ALA A 25 -0.34 -10.83 2.29
C ALA A 25 -1.67 -10.12 2.60
N ALA A 26 -2.72 -10.41 1.83
CA ALA A 26 -4.06 -9.91 2.06
C ALA A 26 -4.61 -10.36 3.42
N ALA A 27 -4.55 -11.66 3.72
CA ALA A 27 -4.98 -12.20 5.02
C ALA A 27 -4.17 -11.63 6.19
N ALA A 28 -2.85 -11.46 6.04
CA ALA A 28 -2.01 -10.88 7.10
C ALA A 28 -2.37 -9.41 7.40
N LEU A 29 -2.93 -8.70 6.43
CA LEU A 29 -3.22 -7.26 6.50
C LEU A 29 -4.73 -6.96 6.43
N GLU A 30 -5.60 -7.96 6.56
CA GLU A 30 -7.06 -7.83 6.47
C GLU A 30 -7.65 -6.98 7.59
N ASP A 31 -6.99 -6.94 8.75
CA ASP A 31 -7.40 -6.11 9.89
C ASP A 31 -6.77 -4.71 9.88
N THR A 32 -5.91 -4.42 8.91
CA THR A 32 -5.15 -3.17 8.83
C THR A 32 -5.85 -2.13 7.96
N THR A 33 -6.05 -0.94 8.53
CA THR A 33 -6.63 0.20 7.81
C THR A 33 -5.53 1.17 7.37
N LEU A 34 -5.44 1.40 6.07
CA LEU A 34 -4.59 2.41 5.45
C LEU A 34 -5.28 3.79 5.49
N LEU A 35 -4.61 4.76 6.10
CA LEU A 35 -5.01 6.16 6.13
C LEU A 35 -4.41 6.89 4.92
N LEU A 36 -5.30 7.45 4.09
CA LEU A 36 -5.03 8.18 2.87
C LEU A 36 -5.49 9.64 3.01
N ALA A 37 -5.14 10.49 2.04
CA ALA A 37 -5.55 11.88 2.03
C ALA A 37 -7.06 12.06 1.81
N ASP A 38 -7.68 11.15 1.06
CA ASP A 38 -9.09 11.15 0.68
C ASP A 38 -9.98 10.30 1.61
N GLY A 39 -9.40 9.67 2.63
CA GLY A 39 -10.11 8.85 3.59
C GLY A 39 -9.33 7.61 4.03
N GLU A 40 -10.04 6.53 4.32
CA GLU A 40 -9.45 5.29 4.84
C GLU A 40 -9.83 4.10 3.94
N ARG A 41 -8.93 3.12 3.82
CA ARG A 41 -9.16 1.91 3.03
C ARG A 41 -8.57 0.70 3.76
N ASN A 42 -9.16 -0.47 3.54
CA ASN A 42 -8.61 -1.72 4.07
C ASN A 42 -7.37 -2.13 3.27
N LEU A 43 -6.26 -2.44 3.95
CA LEU A 43 -5.00 -2.76 3.29
C LEU A 43 -5.03 -4.15 2.63
N GLY A 44 -5.56 -5.16 3.31
CA GLY A 44 -5.74 -6.50 2.73
C GLY A 44 -6.55 -6.46 1.43
N ALA A 45 -7.67 -5.75 1.42
CA ALA A 45 -8.52 -5.59 0.23
C ALA A 45 -7.83 -4.83 -0.92
N LEU A 46 -6.87 -3.95 -0.63
CA LEU A 46 -6.07 -3.30 -1.67
C LEU A 46 -5.06 -4.28 -2.28
N ILE A 47 -4.49 -5.17 -1.46
CA ILE A 47 -3.55 -6.19 -1.90
C ILE A 47 -4.25 -7.23 -2.79
N GLU A 48 -5.46 -7.67 -2.43
CA GLU A 48 -6.27 -8.59 -3.26
C GLU A 48 -6.60 -8.02 -4.64
N ARG A 49 -6.62 -6.69 -4.77
CA ARG A 49 -6.87 -5.99 -6.03
C ARG A 49 -5.61 -5.83 -6.88
N SER A 50 -4.43 -6.18 -6.37
CA SER A 50 -3.19 -6.21 -7.15
C SER A 50 -3.28 -7.24 -8.29
N GLY A 51 -2.52 -7.01 -9.36
CA GLY A 51 -2.50 -7.92 -10.51
C GLY A 51 -1.53 -9.09 -10.36
N SER A 52 -0.80 -9.14 -9.23
CA SER A 52 0.27 -10.09 -8.99
C SER A 52 -0.23 -11.27 -8.15
N ASP A 53 0.28 -12.47 -8.43
CA ASP A 53 -0.01 -13.67 -7.62
C ASP A 53 0.88 -13.77 -6.37
N ARG A 54 2.04 -13.10 -6.41
CA ARG A 54 3.10 -13.16 -5.40
C ARG A 54 3.99 -11.92 -5.50
N PHE A 55 4.53 -11.52 -4.35
CA PHE A 55 5.52 -10.46 -4.23
C PHE A 55 6.87 -11.07 -3.80
N GLU A 56 7.94 -10.73 -4.51
CA GLU A 56 9.29 -11.19 -4.18
C GLU A 56 9.95 -10.29 -3.13
N SER A 57 9.50 -9.05 -3.01
CA SER A 57 10.05 -8.05 -2.10
C SER A 57 9.02 -7.02 -1.64
N VAL A 58 9.40 -6.23 -0.63
CA VAL A 58 8.64 -5.06 -0.18
C VAL A 58 8.43 -4.07 -1.31
N GLU A 59 9.45 -3.84 -2.14
CA GLU A 59 9.41 -2.92 -3.27
C GLU A 59 8.40 -3.36 -4.34
N ASP A 60 8.31 -4.66 -4.61
CA ASP A 60 7.32 -5.21 -5.55
C ASP A 60 5.90 -5.00 -5.04
N LEU A 61 5.65 -5.35 -3.78
CA LEU A 61 4.33 -5.17 -3.16
C LEU A 61 3.95 -3.68 -3.11
N TRP A 62 4.90 -2.82 -2.75
CA TRP A 62 4.69 -1.38 -2.71
C TRP A 62 4.38 -0.80 -4.09
N THR A 63 5.07 -1.25 -5.13
CA THR A 63 4.81 -0.85 -6.52
C THR A 63 3.40 -1.24 -6.95
N GLU A 64 3.00 -2.48 -6.70
CA GLU A 64 1.67 -2.98 -7.03
C GLU A 64 0.57 -2.25 -6.24
N LEU A 65 0.82 -1.93 -4.98
CA LEU A 65 -0.12 -1.16 -4.18
C LEU A 65 -0.32 0.26 -4.73
N ASN A 66 0.75 0.93 -5.17
CA ASN A 66 0.65 2.24 -5.84
C ASN A 66 -0.14 2.16 -7.15
N ASN A 67 -0.08 1.04 -7.87
CA ASN A 67 -0.89 0.82 -9.07
C ASN A 67 -2.40 0.70 -8.77
N VAL A 68 -2.77 0.25 -7.57
CA VAL A 68 -4.16 0.10 -7.12
C VAL A 68 -4.73 1.37 -6.49
N LEU A 69 -3.86 2.20 -5.90
CA LEU A 69 -4.26 3.42 -5.19
C LEU A 69 -4.74 4.51 -6.18
N PRO A 70 -5.89 5.18 -5.89
CA PRO A 70 -6.30 6.36 -6.65
C PRO A 70 -5.26 7.47 -6.53
N ARG A 71 -5.02 8.22 -7.60
CA ARG A 71 -4.07 9.35 -7.58
C ARG A 71 -4.45 10.41 -6.55
N GLU A 72 -5.75 10.63 -6.35
CA GLU A 72 -6.26 11.59 -5.38
C GLU A 72 -6.00 11.16 -3.93
N ALA A 73 -5.81 9.86 -3.68
CA ALA A 73 -5.65 9.27 -2.36
C ALA A 73 -4.21 9.37 -1.82
N VAL A 74 -3.22 9.46 -2.73
CA VAL A 74 -1.79 9.60 -2.40
C VAL A 74 -1.46 11.04 -1.96
N GLY A 75 -2.39 11.97 -2.14
CA GLY A 75 -2.17 13.41 -1.98
C GLY A 75 -1.60 14.00 -3.26
N GLU A 76 -1.94 15.26 -3.55
CA GLU A 76 -1.37 15.99 -4.69
C GLU A 76 0.16 15.84 -4.66
N PRO A 77 0.81 15.32 -5.73
CA PRO A 77 2.24 15.52 -5.87
C PRO A 77 2.42 17.03 -5.88
N TYR A 78 3.05 17.60 -4.84
CA TYR A 78 3.42 18.99 -4.85
C TYR A 78 4.10 19.23 -6.21
N GLN A 79 3.45 20.00 -7.07
CA GLN A 79 4.04 20.65 -8.23
C GLN A 79 5.10 21.60 -7.69
N SER A 80 6.24 21.07 -7.25
CA SER A 80 7.44 21.82 -6.97
C SER A 80 8.22 21.97 -8.26
N GLU A 81 7.63 22.69 -9.22
CA GLU A 81 8.39 23.43 -10.23
C GLU A 81 7.80 24.84 -10.29
N GLY A 82 8.09 25.60 -9.24
CA GLY A 82 7.81 27.00 -9.15
C GLY A 82 8.81 27.63 -8.22
N ASP A 83 10.03 27.86 -8.71
CA ASP A 83 10.76 29.06 -8.34
C ASP A 83 11.61 29.54 -9.52
N ALA A 84 11.64 30.87 -9.62
CA ALA A 84 11.82 31.72 -10.81
C ALA A 84 13.22 31.75 -11.46
#